data_AF-A0A9W7YKA6-F1
#
_entry.id   AF-A0A9W7YKA6-F1
#
_cell.length_a   1.000
_cell.length_b   1.000
_cell.length_c   1.000
_cell.angle_alpha   90.00
_cell.angle_beta   90.00
_cell.angle_gamma   90.00
#
_symmetry.space_group_name_H-M   'P 1'
#
loop_
_entity.id
_entity.type
_entity.pdbx_description
1 polymer ?
#
loop_
_entity_poly.entity_id
_entity_poly.type
_entity_poly.pdbx_seq_one_letter_code
_entity_poly.pdbx_strand_id
1 'polypeptide(L)'
;MDIDPVTGGTLPLDSQQLGTVAANSSHIILFKWGSLTTLNNPPWESTFSLSFTQMGTPSVTIFALVNWDVAFSTRSFFTQQVEMLIEHVAQTYLTSTDIVIRTGQYFCCTYDINPQLKRKYSRLRIQYFSQYLVDEFNARFGKERRIIIWDVGCISEHRLYAARDEHAKLCSPNHVRADI
;
A
#
# COMPACT_ATOMS: atom_id res chain seq x y z
N MET A 1 13.09 -7.07 -3.75
CA MET A 1 13.48 -8.39 -3.26
C MET A 1 12.92 -9.35 -4.28
N ASP A 2 13.81 -9.96 -5.06
CA ASP A 2 13.47 -10.96 -6.07
C ASP A 2 13.55 -12.32 -5.38
N ILE A 3 12.51 -13.14 -5.53
CA ILE A 3 12.36 -14.41 -4.81
C ILE A 3 12.30 -15.50 -5.88
N ASP A 4 13.45 -15.83 -6.45
CA ASP A 4 13.55 -16.82 -7.54
C ASP A 4 12.92 -18.17 -7.11
N PRO A 5 11.77 -18.57 -7.67
CA PRO A 5 11.08 -19.81 -7.31
C PRO A 5 11.36 -20.95 -8.27
N VAL A 6 12.21 -20.75 -9.29
CA VAL A 6 12.49 -21.79 -10.30
C VAL A 6 13.41 -22.86 -9.72
N THR A 7 14.27 -22.51 -8.75
CA THR A 7 15.16 -23.45 -8.07
C THR A 7 14.85 -23.65 -6.58
N GLY A 8 13.94 -22.85 -6.02
CA GLY A 8 13.82 -22.66 -4.57
C GLY A 8 14.94 -21.77 -4.05
N GLY A 9 14.79 -21.22 -2.84
CA GLY A 9 15.76 -20.26 -2.32
C GLY A 9 15.60 -19.91 -0.85
N THR A 10 16.58 -19.18 -0.32
CA THR A 10 16.58 -18.65 1.04
C THR A 10 16.02 -17.23 1.08
N LEU A 11 15.00 -17.00 1.89
CA LEU A 11 14.39 -15.69 2.14
C LEU A 11 14.68 -15.20 3.55
N PRO A 12 14.96 -13.91 3.75
CA PRO A 12 15.00 -13.35 5.09
C PRO A 12 13.62 -13.42 5.75
N LEU A 13 13.52 -14.23 6.80
CA LEU A 13 12.37 -14.30 7.70
C LEU A 13 12.36 -13.11 8.66
N ASP A 14 13.56 -12.64 9.04
CA ASP A 14 13.81 -11.41 9.78
C ASP A 14 15.23 -10.86 9.47
N SER A 15 15.72 -9.89 10.25
CA SER A 15 17.05 -9.29 10.05
C SER A 15 18.23 -10.24 10.32
N GLN A 16 18.00 -11.46 10.79
CA GLN A 16 19.02 -12.41 11.20
C GLN A 16 18.79 -13.86 10.71
N GLN A 17 17.60 -14.21 10.21
CA GLN A 17 17.27 -15.57 9.79
C GLN A 17 16.85 -15.66 8.33
N LEU A 18 17.37 -16.68 7.65
CA LEU A 18 16.98 -17.08 6.31
C LEU A 18 16.14 -18.38 6.37
N GLY A 19 14.93 -18.37 5.81
CA GLY A 19 14.05 -19.53 5.63
C GLY A 19 14.06 -20.05 4.20
N THR A 20 13.88 -21.35 3.99
CA THR A 20 13.85 -21.98 2.66
C THR A 20 12.43 -22.02 2.08
N VAL A 21 12.26 -21.55 0.84
CA VAL A 21 11.02 -21.67 0.07
C VAL A 21 11.17 -22.77 -0.98
N ALA A 22 10.20 -23.69 -1.01
CA ALA A 22 10.18 -24.78 -1.97
C ALA A 22 9.99 -24.24 -3.40
N ALA A 23 10.62 -24.91 -4.37
CA ALA A 23 10.35 -24.67 -5.77
C ALA A 23 8.85 -24.87 -6.07
N ASN A 24 8.28 -24.07 -6.97
CA ASN A 24 6.88 -24.16 -7.42
C ASN A 24 5.79 -23.87 -6.38
N SER A 25 6.09 -23.29 -5.21
CA SER A 25 5.07 -23.07 -4.16
C SER A 25 4.44 -21.68 -4.10
N SER A 26 5.08 -20.61 -4.60
CA SER A 26 4.55 -19.25 -4.86
C SER A 26 5.71 -18.28 -5.10
N HIS A 27 5.60 -17.36 -6.06
CA HIS A 27 6.56 -16.26 -6.24
C HIS A 27 5.96 -14.97 -5.67
N ILE A 28 6.63 -14.35 -4.68
CA ILE A 28 6.26 -13.03 -4.17
C ILE A 28 7.31 -12.03 -4.64
N ILE A 29 6.91 -11.08 -5.48
CA ILE A 29 7.76 -9.97 -5.86
C ILE A 29 7.27 -8.76 -5.09
N LEU A 30 8.12 -8.26 -4.18
CA LEU A 30 7.81 -7.06 -3.41
C LEU A 30 8.44 -5.83 -4.05
N PHE A 31 7.59 -4.94 -4.53
CA PHE A 31 7.94 -3.57 -4.84
C PHE A 31 7.46 -2.67 -3.71
N LYS A 32 8.41 -2.14 -2.96
CA LYS A 32 8.14 -1.11 -1.96
C LYS A 32 8.49 0.25 -2.56
N TRP A 33 7.47 1.03 -2.87
CA TRP A 33 7.60 2.47 -3.07
C TRP A 33 6.96 3.22 -1.90
N GLY A 34 7.53 4.38 -1.53
CA GLY A 34 7.15 5.10 -0.33
C GLY A 34 5.69 5.56 -0.33
N SER A 35 5.16 5.96 -1.49
CA SER A 35 3.79 6.42 -1.75
C SER A 35 3.66 7.04 -3.14
N LEU A 36 2.47 7.47 -3.57
CA LEU A 36 2.27 8.36 -4.72
C LEU A 36 2.50 9.83 -4.33
N THR A 37 3.67 10.13 -3.78
CA THR A 37 4.01 11.47 -3.26
C THR A 37 5.28 12.02 -3.91
N THR A 38 5.42 13.34 -3.92
CA THR A 38 6.65 14.03 -4.31
C THR A 38 7.82 13.86 -3.32
N LEU A 39 7.60 13.22 -2.17
CA LEU A 39 8.63 12.98 -1.17
C LEU A 39 9.59 11.84 -1.53
N ASN A 40 9.25 11.02 -2.53
CA ASN A 40 10.15 9.99 -3.00
C ASN A 40 11.32 10.62 -3.75
N ASN A 41 12.52 10.10 -3.54
CA ASN A 41 13.69 10.42 -4.35
C ASN A 41 14.30 9.11 -4.87
N PRO A 42 14.15 8.78 -6.16
CA PRO A 42 13.49 9.58 -7.21
C PRO A 42 11.94 9.57 -7.09
N PRO A 43 11.23 10.50 -7.77
CA PRO A 43 9.76 10.52 -7.79
C PRO A 43 9.18 9.20 -8.31
N TRP A 44 8.00 8.80 -7.82
CA TRP A 44 7.43 7.49 -8.12
C TRP A 44 7.18 7.31 -9.63
N GLU A 45 6.77 8.37 -10.32
CA GLU A 45 6.48 8.41 -11.77
C GLU A 45 7.71 7.96 -12.58
N SER A 46 8.91 8.35 -12.14
CA SER A 46 10.15 7.98 -12.81
C SER A 46 10.52 6.51 -12.64
N THR A 47 9.98 5.86 -11.60
CA THR A 47 10.37 4.48 -11.25
C THR A 47 9.53 3.43 -11.95
N PHE A 48 8.30 3.77 -12.35
CA PHE A 48 7.44 2.90 -13.17
C PHE A 48 7.85 2.85 -14.66
N SER A 49 8.88 3.60 -15.07
CA SER A 49 9.48 3.48 -16.41
C SER A 49 10.29 2.19 -16.60
N LEU A 50 10.61 1.47 -15.52
CA LEU A 50 11.26 0.17 -15.56
C LEU A 50 10.21 -0.90 -15.89
N SER A 51 10.35 -1.53 -17.05
CA SER A 51 9.38 -2.52 -17.52
C SER A 51 9.32 -3.72 -16.57
N PHE A 52 8.19 -3.87 -15.86
CA PHE A 52 7.93 -5.03 -14.98
C PHE A 52 7.98 -6.38 -15.70
N THR A 53 8.02 -6.38 -17.04
CA THR A 53 8.20 -7.55 -17.89
C THR A 53 9.44 -8.38 -17.55
N GLN A 54 10.48 -7.80 -16.93
CA GLN A 54 11.64 -8.58 -16.48
C GLN A 54 11.33 -9.55 -15.34
N MET A 55 10.24 -9.34 -14.60
CA MET A 55 9.88 -10.11 -13.40
C MET A 55 8.67 -11.03 -13.64
N GLY A 56 8.30 -11.22 -14.91
CA GLY A 56 7.24 -12.14 -15.33
C GLY A 56 5.84 -11.54 -15.22
N THR A 57 4.85 -12.43 -15.13
CA THR A 57 3.43 -12.06 -15.15
C THR A 57 2.76 -12.50 -13.86
N PRO A 58 2.51 -11.59 -12.90
CA PRO A 58 1.97 -11.98 -11.61
C PRO A 58 0.52 -12.46 -11.75
N SER A 59 0.13 -13.43 -10.92
CA SER A 59 -1.28 -13.82 -10.80
C SER A 59 -2.06 -12.87 -9.89
N VAL A 60 -1.37 -12.19 -8.97
CA VAL A 60 -1.95 -11.24 -8.01
C VAL A 60 -1.03 -10.03 -7.87
N THR A 61 -1.60 -8.82 -7.86
CA THR A 61 -0.89 -7.58 -7.50
C THR A 61 -1.59 -6.89 -6.34
N ILE A 62 -0.81 -6.32 -5.41
CA ILE A 62 -1.33 -5.70 -4.18
C ILE A 62 -0.94 -4.22 -4.12
N PHE A 63 -1.93 -3.34 -4.00
CA PHE A 63 -1.74 -1.90 -3.83
C PHE A 63 -2.03 -1.48 -2.39
N ALA A 64 -1.02 -0.93 -1.71
CA ALA A 64 -1.09 -0.51 -0.30
C ALA A 64 -0.62 0.94 -0.11
N LEU A 65 -1.35 1.89 -0.70
CA LEU A 65 -0.89 3.28 -0.90
C LEU A 65 -1.35 4.26 0.18
N VAL A 66 -2.60 4.08 0.65
CA VAL A 66 -3.38 5.12 1.33
C VAL A 66 -2.66 5.75 2.53
N ASN A 67 -1.93 4.99 3.33
CA ASN A 67 -1.39 5.49 4.60
C ASN A 67 -0.38 6.63 4.45
N TRP A 68 0.58 6.51 3.54
CA TRP A 68 1.60 7.53 3.30
C TRP A 68 1.04 8.67 2.44
N ASP A 69 0.21 8.35 1.46
CA ASP A 69 -0.44 9.35 0.62
C ASP A 69 -1.37 10.28 1.42
N VAL A 70 -2.15 9.75 2.36
CA VAL A 70 -2.96 10.55 3.28
C VAL A 70 -2.09 11.52 4.07
N ALA A 71 -0.95 11.03 4.56
CA ALA A 71 -0.04 11.76 5.43
C ALA A 71 0.57 12.98 4.77
N PHE A 72 1.03 12.82 3.53
CA PHE A 72 1.96 13.74 2.88
C PHE A 72 1.41 14.42 1.64
N SER A 73 0.32 13.89 1.06
CA SER A 73 -0.25 14.41 -0.17
C SER A 73 -1.44 15.35 0.08
N THR A 74 -1.91 16.01 -0.97
CA THR A 74 -3.26 16.62 -1.02
C THR A 74 -4.22 15.66 -1.72
N ARG A 75 -5.53 15.88 -1.58
CA ARG A 75 -6.50 15.06 -2.32
C ARG A 75 -6.32 15.23 -3.84
N SER A 76 -6.17 16.46 -4.31
CA SER A 76 -6.01 16.76 -5.74
C SER A 76 -4.77 16.13 -6.35
N PHE A 77 -3.65 16.13 -5.60
CA PHE A 77 -2.44 15.45 -6.06
C PHE A 77 -2.67 13.95 -6.10
N PHE A 78 -3.17 13.36 -5.01
CA PHE A 78 -3.46 11.93 -4.95
C PHE A 78 -4.36 11.44 -6.09
N THR A 79 -5.43 12.16 -6.42
CA THR A 79 -6.33 11.75 -7.52
C THR A 79 -5.61 11.71 -8.87
N GLN A 80 -4.79 12.72 -9.18
CA GLN A 80 -3.99 12.75 -10.42
C GLN A 80 -2.99 11.60 -10.47
N GLN A 81 -2.32 11.30 -9.35
CA GLN A 81 -1.36 10.21 -9.32
C GLN A 81 -2.01 8.83 -9.41
N VAL A 82 -3.22 8.66 -8.84
CA VAL A 82 -3.99 7.42 -8.98
C VAL A 82 -4.40 7.18 -10.43
N GLU A 83 -4.81 8.21 -11.16
CA GLU A 83 -5.11 8.10 -12.59
C GLU A 83 -3.88 7.61 -13.39
N MET A 84 -2.72 8.21 -13.15
CA MET A 84 -1.46 7.77 -13.77
C MET A 84 -1.11 6.32 -13.41
N LEU A 85 -1.29 5.94 -12.14
CA LEU A 85 -1.06 4.57 -11.68
C LEU A 85 -1.99 3.60 -12.41
N ILE A 86 -3.27 3.94 -12.54
CA ILE A 86 -4.26 3.09 -13.19
C ILE A 86 -3.89 2.83 -14.64
N GLU A 87 -3.50 3.86 -15.39
CA GLU A 87 -3.04 3.68 -16.77
C GLU A 87 -1.80 2.79 -16.84
N HIS A 88 -0.88 2.94 -15.90
CA HIS A 88 0.28 2.07 -15.81
C HIS A 88 -0.08 0.61 -15.50
N VAL A 89 -1.03 0.38 -14.59
CA VAL A 89 -1.55 -0.96 -14.25
C VAL A 89 -2.21 -1.62 -15.45
N ALA A 90 -2.93 -0.84 -16.25
CA ALA A 90 -3.59 -1.32 -17.47
C ALA A 90 -2.58 -1.79 -18.53
N GLN A 91 -1.46 -1.07 -18.68
CA GLN A 91 -0.41 -1.37 -19.64
C GLN A 91 0.51 -2.51 -19.19
N THR A 92 0.67 -2.67 -17.88
CA THR A 92 1.69 -3.57 -17.30
C THR A 92 1.16 -4.95 -16.98
N TYR A 93 -0.03 -5.04 -16.38
CA TYR A 93 -0.56 -6.30 -15.90
C TYR A 93 -1.60 -6.86 -16.86
N LEU A 94 -1.55 -8.17 -17.10
CA LEU A 94 -2.55 -8.88 -17.90
C LEU A 94 -3.92 -8.84 -17.23
N THR A 95 -4.99 -9.01 -18.01
CA THR A 95 -6.37 -9.13 -17.50
C THR A 95 -6.58 -10.32 -16.58
N SER A 96 -5.73 -11.34 -16.67
CA SER A 96 -5.70 -12.49 -15.75
C SER A 96 -5.06 -12.20 -14.39
N THR A 97 -4.52 -11.00 -14.16
CA THR A 97 -3.92 -10.60 -12.88
C THR A 97 -5.03 -10.11 -11.94
N ASP A 98 -5.20 -10.80 -10.81
CA ASP A 98 -6.10 -10.34 -9.74
C ASP A 98 -5.50 -9.08 -9.07
N ILE A 99 -6.36 -8.11 -8.77
CA ILE A 99 -5.95 -6.88 -8.09
C ILE A 99 -6.45 -6.91 -6.65
N VAL A 100 -5.54 -6.70 -5.70
CA VAL A 100 -5.86 -6.53 -4.28
C VAL A 100 -5.62 -5.07 -3.90
N ILE A 101 -6.61 -4.42 -3.33
CA ILE A 101 -6.49 -3.06 -2.79
C ILE A 101 -6.53 -3.15 -1.27
N ARG A 102 -5.42 -2.78 -0.63
CA ARG A 102 -5.33 -2.69 0.83
C ARG A 102 -5.74 -1.28 1.27
N THR A 103 -6.80 -1.18 2.06
CA THR A 103 -7.27 0.11 2.58
C THR A 103 -6.25 0.75 3.54
N GLY A 104 -6.42 2.03 3.83
CA GLY A 104 -5.58 2.70 4.82
C GLY A 104 -5.92 2.26 6.24
N GLN A 105 -4.89 2.09 7.06
CA GLN A 105 -5.04 1.74 8.47
C GLN A 105 -5.07 2.98 9.37
N TYR A 106 -5.81 2.94 10.49
CA TYR A 106 -6.01 4.08 11.38
C TYR A 106 -5.86 3.69 12.86
N PHE A 107 -4.66 3.27 13.31
CA PHE A 107 -4.51 2.65 14.63
C PHE A 107 -3.37 3.18 15.51
N CYS A 108 -2.64 4.23 15.12
CA CYS A 108 -1.23 4.24 15.48
C CYS A 108 -0.64 5.63 15.74
N CYS A 109 -0.86 6.19 16.94
CA CYS A 109 -0.23 7.40 17.54
C CYS A 109 -1.18 8.58 17.73
N THR A 110 -0.95 9.44 18.71
CA THR A 110 -1.79 10.61 19.02
C THR A 110 -1.31 11.91 18.35
N TYR A 111 -0.03 11.98 17.97
CA TYR A 111 0.60 13.23 17.57
C TYR A 111 1.77 13.02 16.61
N ASP A 112 1.83 13.84 15.55
CA ASP A 112 3.04 13.95 14.74
C ASP A 112 4.09 14.76 15.52
N ILE A 113 4.99 14.06 16.22
CA ILE A 113 6.05 14.74 16.99
C ILE A 113 7.10 15.42 16.11
N ASN A 114 7.06 15.20 14.80
CA ASN A 114 8.00 15.79 13.86
C ASN A 114 7.38 17.08 13.30
N PRO A 115 7.69 18.25 13.88
CA PRO A 115 7.13 19.53 13.42
C PRO A 115 7.55 19.88 11.99
N GLN A 116 8.58 19.24 11.45
CA GLN A 116 9.05 19.44 10.08
C GLN A 116 8.18 18.70 9.05
N LEU A 117 7.64 17.52 9.39
CA LEU A 117 6.89 16.67 8.45
C LEU A 117 5.41 17.06 8.30
N LYS A 118 4.81 17.70 9.31
CA LYS A 118 3.43 18.24 9.28
C LYS A 118 2.40 17.26 8.68
N ARG A 119 2.46 15.99 9.05
CA ARG A 119 1.63 14.93 8.47
C ARG A 119 0.16 15.16 8.78
N LYS A 120 -0.69 14.90 7.79
CA LYS A 120 -2.14 15.11 7.86
C LYS A 120 -2.87 13.80 8.00
N TYR A 121 -3.44 13.56 9.16
CA TYR A 121 -4.14 12.33 9.48
C TYR A 121 -5.48 12.60 10.13
N SER A 122 -6.53 12.01 9.57
CA SER A 122 -7.83 11.86 10.23
C SER A 122 -8.52 10.62 9.68
N ARG A 123 -9.41 10.03 10.47
CA ARG A 123 -10.20 8.86 10.06
C ARG A 123 -10.95 9.11 8.77
N LEU A 124 -11.64 10.26 8.69
CA LEU A 124 -12.35 10.70 7.50
C LEU A 124 -11.43 10.80 6.28
N ARG A 125 -10.23 11.34 6.44
CA ARG A 125 -9.27 11.47 5.33
C ARG A 125 -8.81 10.11 4.81
N ILE A 126 -8.56 9.14 5.70
CA ILE A 126 -8.22 7.77 5.30
C ILE A 126 -9.38 7.09 4.58
N GLN A 127 -10.60 7.25 5.08
CA GLN A 127 -11.80 6.73 4.43
C GLN A 127 -11.96 7.33 3.03
N TYR A 128 -11.82 8.64 2.88
CA TYR A 128 -11.93 9.29 1.56
C TYR A 128 -10.87 8.81 0.57
N PHE A 129 -9.60 8.68 0.99
CA PHE A 129 -8.54 8.22 0.09
C PHE A 129 -8.70 6.74 -0.26
N SER A 130 -9.08 5.91 0.72
CA SER A 130 -9.34 4.48 0.47
C SER A 130 -10.51 4.30 -0.49
N GLN A 131 -11.63 4.98 -0.23
CA GLN A 131 -12.82 4.90 -1.06
C GLN A 131 -12.53 5.35 -2.49
N TYR A 132 -11.85 6.49 -2.66
CA TYR A 132 -11.48 6.98 -3.98
C TYR A 132 -10.62 5.96 -4.76
N LEU A 133 -9.58 5.41 -4.12
CA LEU A 133 -8.73 4.40 -4.76
C LEU A 133 -9.53 3.16 -5.17
N VAL A 134 -10.42 2.68 -4.30
CA VAL A 134 -11.28 1.52 -4.57
C VAL A 134 -12.25 1.82 -5.72
N ASP A 135 -12.88 2.99 -5.73
CA ASP A 135 -13.85 3.38 -6.76
C ASP A 135 -13.20 3.46 -8.14
N GLU A 136 -12.04 4.11 -8.25
CA GLU A 136 -11.34 4.27 -9.52
C GLU A 136 -10.85 2.93 -10.09
N PHE A 137 -10.29 2.06 -9.24
CA PHE A 137 -9.90 0.72 -9.69
C PHE A 137 -11.10 -0.12 -10.11
N ASN A 138 -12.22 -0.07 -9.38
CA ASN A 138 -13.46 -0.76 -9.76
C ASN A 138 -14.02 -0.22 -11.07
N ALA A 139 -14.06 1.11 -11.23
CA ALA A 139 -14.53 1.76 -12.45
C ALA A 139 -13.69 1.34 -13.66
N ARG A 140 -12.36 1.28 -13.50
CA ARG A 140 -11.45 0.94 -14.60
C ARG A 140 -11.39 -0.56 -14.92
N PHE A 141 -11.32 -1.42 -13.90
CA PHE A 141 -10.96 -2.83 -14.08
C PHE A 141 -12.06 -3.81 -13.66
N GLY A 142 -13.10 -3.37 -12.93
CA GLY A 142 -14.06 -4.27 -12.30
C GLY A 142 -14.91 -5.12 -13.25
N LYS A 143 -14.94 -4.79 -14.54
CA LYS A 143 -15.60 -5.60 -15.59
C LYS A 143 -14.68 -6.68 -16.18
N GLU A 144 -13.38 -6.50 -16.09
CA GLU A 144 -12.37 -7.30 -16.80
C GLU A 144 -11.50 -8.13 -15.86
N ARG A 145 -11.36 -7.69 -14.60
CA ARG A 145 -10.44 -8.26 -13.61
C ARG A 145 -11.16 -8.44 -12.29
N ARG A 146 -10.74 -9.46 -11.54
CA ARG A 146 -11.18 -9.60 -10.15
C ARG A 146 -10.48 -8.56 -9.29
N ILE A 147 -11.26 -7.82 -8.52
CA ILE A 147 -10.77 -6.86 -7.54
C ILE A 147 -11.14 -7.37 -6.15
N ILE A 148 -10.16 -7.45 -5.26
CA ILE A 148 -10.30 -7.91 -3.89
C ILE A 148 -9.96 -6.73 -2.97
N ILE A 149 -10.87 -6.40 -2.06
CA ILE A 149 -10.65 -5.37 -1.07
C ILE A 149 -10.12 -6.02 0.20
N TRP A 150 -8.85 -5.77 0.50
CA TRP A 150 -8.27 -6.12 1.79
C TRP A 150 -8.50 -4.95 2.76
N ASP A 151 -9.67 -4.97 3.40
CA ASP A 151 -10.05 -3.91 4.33
C ASP A 151 -9.34 -4.06 5.69
N VAL A 152 -8.18 -3.42 5.82
CA VAL A 152 -7.45 -3.33 7.09
C VAL A 152 -7.94 -2.17 7.96
N GLY A 153 -8.66 -1.21 7.37
CA GLY A 153 -9.30 -0.11 8.07
C GLY A 153 -10.31 -0.62 9.10
N CYS A 154 -11.09 -1.65 8.75
CA CYS A 154 -12.07 -2.23 9.67
C CYS A 154 -11.46 -2.71 11.00
N ILE A 155 -10.23 -3.22 11.00
CA ILE A 155 -9.54 -3.68 12.22
C ILE A 155 -9.40 -2.53 13.21
N SER A 156 -9.16 -1.32 12.69
CA SER A 156 -9.03 -0.10 13.49
C SER A 156 -10.40 0.36 14.01
N GLU A 157 -11.43 0.30 13.17
CA GLU A 157 -12.79 0.75 13.49
C GLU A 157 -13.52 -0.15 14.50
N HIS A 158 -13.12 -1.42 14.65
CA HIS A 158 -13.73 -2.33 15.62
C HIS A 158 -13.05 -2.33 16.99
N ARG A 159 -11.91 -1.64 17.16
CA ARG A 159 -11.27 -1.53 18.48
C ARG A 159 -12.08 -0.63 19.40
N LEU A 160 -12.24 -1.02 20.66
CA LEU A 160 -12.83 -0.16 21.69
C LEU A 160 -12.02 1.13 21.84
N TYR A 161 -12.69 2.24 22.13
CA TYR A 161 -12.05 3.55 22.31
C TYR A 161 -10.88 3.52 23.30
N ALA A 162 -11.05 2.87 24.45
CA ALA A 162 -10.00 2.72 25.46
C ALA A 162 -8.74 2.02 24.91
N ALA A 163 -8.92 1.00 24.06
CA ALA A 163 -7.81 0.29 23.41
C ALA A 163 -7.12 1.14 22.34
N ARG A 164 -7.83 2.12 21.74
CA ARG A 164 -7.22 3.10 20.83
C ARG A 164 -6.41 4.13 21.60
N ASP A 165 -6.95 4.65 22.71
CA ASP A 165 -6.28 5.62 23.60
C ASP A 165 -5.00 5.03 24.22
N GLU A 166 -5.05 3.80 24.74
CA GLU A 166 -3.88 3.11 25.29
C GLU A 166 -2.79 2.90 24.23
N HIS A 167 -3.16 2.40 23.06
CA HIS A 167 -2.20 2.11 21.99
C HIS A 167 -1.59 3.39 21.39
N ALA A 168 -2.37 4.48 21.35
CA ALA A 168 -1.89 5.76 20.85
C ALA A 168 -0.85 6.42 21.78
N LYS A 169 -0.81 6.05 23.07
CA LYS A 169 0.21 6.50 24.05
C LYS A 169 1.51 5.70 24.00
N LEU A 170 1.45 4.44 23.58
CA LEU A 170 2.59 3.51 23.58
C LEU A 170 3.31 3.41 22.23
N CYS A 171 2.71 3.93 21.16
CA CYS A 171 3.24 3.71 19.82
C CYS A 171 4.28 4.76 19.41
N SER A 172 5.39 4.29 18.83
CA SER A 172 6.45 5.14 18.31
C SER A 172 5.91 6.04 17.17
N PRO A 173 6.25 7.34 17.16
CA PRO A 173 5.58 8.40 16.36
C PRO A 173 5.63 8.27 14.83
N ASN A 174 6.20 7.22 14.27
CA ASN A 174 6.32 7.02 12.81
C ASN A 174 5.04 6.49 12.16
N HIS A 175 3.99 6.30 12.95
CA HIS A 175 2.72 5.80 12.45
C HIS A 175 1.59 6.80 12.72
N VAL A 176 0.47 6.58 12.04
CA VAL A 176 -0.63 7.52 11.76
C VAL A 176 -1.54 7.85 12.95
N ARG A 177 -1.84 9.14 13.15
CA ARG A 177 -2.76 9.68 14.17
C ARG A 177 -4.03 8.84 14.33
N ALA A 178 -4.44 8.50 15.56
CA ALA A 178 -5.76 7.97 15.92
C ALA A 178 -6.67 9.11 16.45
N ASP A 179 -7.97 9.02 16.20
CA ASP A 179 -8.96 10.00 16.63
C ASP A 179 -9.20 9.72 18.11
N ILE A 180 -8.93 10.71 18.96
CA ILE A 180 -9.32 10.75 20.37
C ILE A 180 -10.27 11.92 20.53
#